data_AF-A0A7W5CAM1-F1
#
_entry.id   AF-A0A7W5CAM1-F1
#
_cell.length_a   1.000
_cell.length_b   1.000
_cell.length_c   1.000
_cell.angle_alpha   90.00
_cell.angle_beta   90.00
_cell.angle_gamma   90.00
#
_symmetry.space_group_name_H-M   'P 1'
#
loop_
_entity.id
_entity.type
_entity.pdbx_description
1 polymer ?
#
loop_
_entity_poly.entity_id
_entity_poly.type
_entity_poly.pdbx_seq_one_letter_code
_entity_poly.pdbx_strand_id
1 'polypeptide(L)'
;MKPLYGKDSVIPNKKKIVFFGDSITDEGTYIAFMDAYLLQHWPRHEITLINLGVSSETASGLSEPEHPFPRPCVHDRLVLALEESKPDWVVLCYGMNDGIYYPFSDERFEAYQRGILRAVELVKAADAKAILMTPPPFDAVSYDAPMQPEGQIDYSYAAPFARYEDVLKRYADWVLTLHGRVDAVVSIHDPLLELWSEKRSKDPDYVTGDGIHPGAEGHWIIARELLRVLFNISLQQVPQHVLQPEEIPIFAAVMERHRLLSSAWKEHVGHTNPSKADALPLNIAIERGEGLAAQIRDIASKLDVAASHCRSLWKGYERIDFMLEGREGLLVFPKTFAEGKPWIWRASFFDAFSYADMALLEQGWAIAYDNVSDMYGAPGAVAHMRVFQDYVTEAFELSPKTVLFGFSRGGLYSCNYAVAYPDQVKMLYLDAPVLDILSWPAGRGAGKRSEFEWQECLAVYGVDEETVSEAKLSPIDNVQALAATNIPILIVAGDADIPVPLSENAAPFAERIRELGGIVSLIVKPGVGHHPHSLDNPSPILVFILLHSKA
;
A
#
# COMPACT_ATOMS: atom_id res chain seq x y z
N MET A 1 -2.14 14.97 -2.31
CA MET A 1 -0.76 14.73 -1.81
C MET A 1 0.07 14.21 -2.97
N LYS A 2 1.21 14.82 -3.32
CA LYS A 2 2.09 14.23 -4.34
C LYS A 2 2.71 12.95 -3.76
N PRO A 3 2.52 11.77 -4.37
CA PRO A 3 3.17 10.56 -3.91
C PRO A 3 4.69 10.67 -4.00
N LEU A 4 5.37 9.87 -3.20
CA LEU A 4 6.84 9.83 -3.19
C LEU A 4 7.43 9.03 -4.35
N TYR A 5 6.66 8.04 -4.81
CA TYR A 5 6.99 7.22 -5.96
C TYR A 5 6.80 8.00 -7.27
N GLY A 6 7.57 7.62 -8.28
CA GLY A 6 7.64 8.33 -9.55
C GLY A 6 6.72 7.76 -10.62
N LYS A 7 6.92 8.27 -11.84
CA LYS A 7 6.29 7.79 -13.06
C LYS A 7 6.35 6.26 -13.16
N ASP A 8 5.27 5.66 -13.62
CA ASP A 8 5.08 4.23 -13.84
C ASP A 8 5.22 3.38 -12.56
N SER A 9 5.25 4.01 -11.38
CA SER A 9 5.47 3.36 -10.09
C SER A 9 6.76 2.51 -10.05
N VAL A 10 7.78 2.97 -10.76
CA VAL A 10 9.06 2.26 -10.83
C VAL A 10 9.73 2.26 -9.46
N ILE A 11 10.08 1.07 -8.98
CA ILE A 11 10.87 0.90 -7.76
C ILE A 11 12.28 1.45 -8.00
N PRO A 12 12.76 2.42 -7.20
CA PRO A 12 14.09 2.98 -7.41
C PRO A 12 15.15 1.93 -7.10
N ASN A 13 16.13 1.77 -8.01
CA ASN A 13 17.24 0.85 -7.76
C ASN A 13 18.10 1.27 -6.56
N LYS A 14 18.15 2.56 -6.22
CA LYS A 14 18.97 3.08 -5.13
C LYS A 14 18.22 4.16 -4.36
N LYS A 15 18.18 4.04 -3.04
CA LYS A 15 17.56 5.04 -2.17
C LYS A 15 18.11 4.90 -0.75
N LYS A 16 18.42 5.98 -0.05
CA LYS A 16 18.75 5.95 1.37
C LYS A 16 17.63 6.56 2.18
N ILE A 17 17.03 5.75 3.04
CA ILE A 17 15.86 6.12 3.85
C ILE A 17 16.27 6.02 5.32
N VAL A 18 16.13 7.12 6.05
CA VAL A 18 16.43 7.18 7.49
C VAL A 18 15.12 7.27 8.27
N PHE A 19 15.01 6.47 9.33
CA PHE A 19 13.84 6.43 10.21
C PHE A 19 14.21 7.02 11.58
N PHE A 20 13.48 8.04 11.98
CA PHE A 20 13.52 8.59 13.34
C PHE A 20 12.19 8.32 14.03
N GLY A 21 12.28 7.92 15.28
CA GLY A 21 11.13 7.67 16.14
C GLY A 21 11.58 7.21 17.52
N ASP A 22 10.61 6.78 18.31
CA ASP A 22 10.83 6.34 19.68
C ASP A 22 11.17 4.84 19.76
N SER A 23 10.74 4.16 20.83
CA SER A 23 11.00 2.74 21.08
C SER A 23 10.41 1.83 20.01
N ILE A 24 9.30 2.20 19.36
CA ILE A 24 8.69 1.39 18.31
C ILE A 24 9.57 1.40 17.05
N THR A 25 10.17 2.55 16.74
CA THR A 25 11.18 2.65 15.68
C THR A 25 12.50 2.01 16.09
N ASP A 26 12.95 2.18 17.33
CA ASP A 26 14.19 1.60 17.86
C ASP A 26 14.18 0.06 17.77
N GLU A 27 13.05 -0.57 18.12
CA GLU A 27 12.82 -2.01 18.00
C GLU A 27 12.89 -2.49 16.53
N GLY A 28 12.37 -1.67 15.62
CA GLY A 28 12.72 -1.72 14.20
C GLY A 28 12.09 -2.83 13.37
N THR A 29 11.17 -3.62 13.94
CA THR A 29 10.60 -4.79 13.25
C THR A 29 9.88 -4.45 11.95
N TYR A 30 9.19 -3.30 11.89
CA TYR A 30 8.53 -2.87 10.66
C TYR A 30 9.53 -2.51 9.54
N ILE A 31 10.70 -1.97 9.90
CA ILE A 31 11.78 -1.65 8.94
C ILE A 31 12.40 -2.95 8.42
N ALA A 32 12.60 -3.93 9.30
CA ALA A 32 13.11 -5.24 8.92
C ALA A 32 12.14 -6.00 7.99
N PHE A 33 10.81 -5.90 8.21
CA PHE A 33 9.83 -6.45 7.27
C PHE A 33 9.92 -5.81 5.89
N MET A 34 10.07 -4.48 5.82
CA MET A 34 10.30 -3.80 4.54
C MET A 34 11.60 -4.26 3.85
N ASP A 35 12.71 -4.38 4.57
CA ASP A 35 14.00 -4.83 4.00
C ASP A 35 13.90 -6.27 3.48
N ALA A 36 13.27 -7.16 4.27
CA ALA A 36 13.04 -8.54 3.85
C ALA A 36 12.20 -8.63 2.58
N TYR A 37 11.13 -7.84 2.51
CA TYR A 37 10.26 -7.77 1.34
C TYR A 37 11.03 -7.28 0.09
N LEU A 38 11.77 -6.18 0.20
CA LEU A 38 12.54 -5.62 -0.91
C LEU A 38 13.65 -6.58 -1.37
N LEU A 39 14.37 -7.22 -0.45
CA LEU A 39 15.42 -8.18 -0.78
C LEU A 39 14.89 -9.47 -1.40
N GLN A 40 13.69 -9.90 -1.01
CA GLN A 40 13.05 -11.08 -1.60
C GLN A 40 12.65 -10.84 -3.06
N HIS A 41 12.15 -9.65 -3.40
CA HIS A 41 11.61 -9.36 -4.73
C HIS A 41 12.60 -8.64 -5.66
N TRP A 42 13.53 -7.87 -5.10
CA TRP A 42 14.58 -7.15 -5.84
C TRP A 42 15.95 -7.33 -5.17
N PRO A 43 16.52 -8.55 -5.11
CA PRO A 43 17.73 -8.85 -4.34
C PRO A 43 18.97 -8.04 -4.77
N ARG A 44 18.95 -7.36 -5.92
CA ARG A 44 20.06 -6.54 -6.41
C ARG A 44 19.89 -5.04 -6.17
N HIS A 45 18.83 -4.59 -5.51
CA HIS A 45 18.65 -3.17 -5.20
C HIS A 45 19.75 -2.65 -4.27
N GLU A 46 19.98 -1.34 -4.32
CA GLU A 46 20.83 -0.56 -3.43
C GLU A 46 20.01 0.35 -2.50
N ILE A 47 18.74 0.03 -2.25
CA ILE A 47 17.96 0.66 -1.19
C ILE A 47 18.57 0.34 0.17
N THR A 48 18.83 1.39 0.97
CA THR A 48 19.40 1.32 2.32
C THR A 48 18.40 1.90 3.31
N LEU A 49 18.01 1.09 4.30
CA LEU A 49 17.11 1.50 5.39
C LEU A 49 17.95 1.68 6.67
N ILE A 50 18.03 2.89 7.17
CA ILE A 50 18.81 3.23 8.37
C ILE A 50 17.83 3.51 9.51
N ASN A 51 17.81 2.63 10.50
CA ASN A 51 17.06 2.82 11.72
C ASN A 51 17.86 3.67 12.70
N LEU A 52 17.33 4.84 13.02
CA LEU A 52 17.84 5.77 14.02
C LEU A 52 16.78 6.04 15.10
N GLY A 53 15.90 5.10 15.39
CA GLY A 53 14.98 5.18 16.52
C GLY A 53 15.73 5.19 17.85
N VAL A 54 15.20 5.90 18.84
CA VAL A 54 15.76 5.93 20.20
C VAL A 54 14.62 5.73 21.19
N SER A 55 14.72 4.68 22.00
CA SER A 55 13.75 4.42 23.06
C SER A 55 13.47 5.64 23.94
N SER A 56 12.20 5.84 24.29
CA SER A 56 11.66 6.96 25.09
C SER A 56 11.75 8.35 24.44
N GLU A 57 12.24 8.49 23.21
CA GLU A 57 12.47 9.78 22.56
C GLU A 57 11.18 10.53 22.24
N THR A 58 11.27 11.86 22.27
CA THR A 58 10.21 12.79 21.89
C THR A 58 10.67 13.74 20.78
N ALA A 59 9.70 14.31 20.07
CA ALA A 59 9.91 15.52 19.25
C ALA A 59 9.66 16.80 20.08
N SER A 60 8.77 16.74 21.07
CA SER A 60 8.37 17.86 21.92
C SER A 60 9.47 18.33 22.91
N GLY A 61 10.38 17.44 23.29
CA GLY A 61 11.37 17.68 24.34
C GLY A 61 10.78 17.64 25.76
N LEU A 62 9.54 17.20 25.91
CA LEU A 62 8.87 17.07 27.21
C LEU A 62 9.27 15.79 27.92
N SER A 63 9.18 15.80 29.25
CA SER A 63 9.43 14.65 30.12
C SER A 63 8.55 14.74 31.36
N GLU A 64 8.02 13.60 31.79
CA GLU A 64 7.31 13.47 33.05
C GLU A 64 8.28 13.62 34.22
N PRO A 65 7.84 14.18 35.36
CA PRO A 65 8.66 14.23 36.58
C PRO A 65 9.09 12.85 37.08
N GLU A 66 8.24 11.83 36.91
CA GLU A 66 8.50 10.46 37.36
C GLU A 66 9.33 9.63 36.38
N HIS A 67 9.66 10.16 35.20
CA HIS A 67 10.49 9.42 34.26
C HIS A 67 11.91 9.26 34.84
N PRO A 68 12.55 8.07 34.76
CA PRO A 68 13.83 7.80 35.44
C PRO A 68 15.01 8.71 35.02
N PHE A 69 14.87 9.39 33.89
CA PHE A 69 15.82 10.35 33.33
C PHE A 69 15.05 11.33 32.42
N PRO A 70 15.56 12.52 32.10
CA PRO A 70 14.93 13.37 31.09
C PRO A 70 14.81 12.61 29.76
N ARG A 71 13.59 12.56 29.19
CA ARG A 71 13.39 11.88 27.91
C ARG A 71 14.32 12.44 26.84
N PRO A 72 14.91 11.57 25.99
CA PRO A 72 15.71 12.04 24.86
C PRO A 72 14.84 12.86 23.90
N CYS A 73 15.47 13.77 23.16
CA CYS A 73 14.81 14.57 22.14
C CYS A 73 15.54 14.44 20.81
N VAL A 74 14.78 14.22 19.73
CA VAL A 74 15.34 14.07 18.38
C VAL A 74 16.21 15.26 17.97
N HIS A 75 15.86 16.47 18.45
CA HIS A 75 16.57 17.70 18.12
C HIS A 75 18.00 17.78 18.67
N ASP A 76 18.37 16.94 19.64
CA ASP A 76 19.72 16.88 20.17
C ASP A 76 20.70 16.23 19.18
N ARG A 77 20.18 15.42 18.24
CA ARG A 77 21.00 14.59 17.35
C ARG A 77 20.63 14.68 15.86
N LEU A 78 19.47 15.23 15.52
CA LEU A 78 18.93 15.22 14.15
C LEU A 78 19.90 15.81 13.12
N VAL A 79 20.53 16.95 13.43
CA VAL A 79 21.45 17.61 12.48
C VAL A 79 22.64 16.72 12.16
N LEU A 80 23.33 16.22 13.19
CA LEU A 80 24.48 15.33 13.02
C LEU A 80 24.06 14.03 12.29
N ALA A 81 22.91 13.48 12.64
CA ALA A 81 22.36 12.31 11.96
C ALA A 81 22.17 12.54 10.46
N LEU A 82 21.61 13.69 10.06
CA LEU A 82 21.41 14.06 8.65
C LEU A 82 22.74 14.29 7.93
N GLU A 83 23.71 14.94 8.58
CA GLU A 83 25.05 15.20 8.02
C GLU A 83 25.84 13.91 7.75
N GLU A 84 25.82 12.97 8.71
CA GLU A 84 26.53 11.69 8.62
C GLU A 84 25.82 10.71 7.66
N SER A 85 24.49 10.61 7.76
CA SER A 85 23.74 9.63 6.97
C SER A 85 23.47 10.11 5.54
N LYS A 86 23.30 11.41 5.29
CA LYS A 86 22.94 11.99 3.97
C LYS A 86 21.76 11.26 3.32
N PRO A 87 20.57 11.30 3.95
CA PRO A 87 19.41 10.58 3.46
C PRO A 87 18.86 11.24 2.21
N ASP A 88 18.19 10.44 1.40
CA ASP A 88 17.31 10.97 0.38
C ASP A 88 15.92 11.24 0.96
N TRP A 89 15.42 10.30 1.79
CA TRP A 89 14.12 10.36 2.43
C TRP A 89 14.27 10.16 3.94
N VAL A 90 13.47 10.89 4.71
CA VAL A 90 13.44 10.78 6.17
C VAL A 90 12.02 10.55 6.64
N VAL A 91 11.81 9.45 7.36
CA VAL A 91 10.54 9.11 8.01
C VAL A 91 10.62 9.49 9.48
N LEU A 92 9.69 10.32 9.94
CA LEU A 92 9.55 10.76 11.33
C LEU A 92 8.27 10.16 11.93
N CYS A 93 8.37 9.45 13.06
CA CYS A 93 7.23 8.91 13.79
C CYS A 93 7.34 9.24 15.27
N TYR A 94 6.56 10.22 15.73
CA TYR A 94 6.52 10.67 17.13
C TYR A 94 5.09 10.98 17.55
N GLY A 95 4.83 10.90 18.86
CA GLY A 95 3.56 11.23 19.48
C GLY A 95 3.29 10.41 20.74
N MET A 96 3.68 9.12 20.77
CA MET A 96 3.44 8.22 21.89
C MET A 96 4.00 8.77 23.21
N ASN A 97 5.25 9.25 23.19
CA ASN A 97 5.90 9.83 24.36
C ASN A 97 5.68 11.35 24.50
N ASP A 98 5.24 12.04 23.45
CA ASP A 98 5.15 13.51 23.40
C ASP A 98 3.99 14.10 24.19
N GLY A 99 2.90 13.34 24.34
CA GLY A 99 1.83 13.67 25.27
C GLY A 99 2.18 13.37 26.73
N ILE A 100 3.35 12.77 26.96
CA ILE A 100 3.90 12.36 28.26
C ILE A 100 2.91 11.54 29.12
N TYR A 101 1.96 10.87 28.46
CA TYR A 101 0.89 10.07 29.07
C TYR A 101 -0.14 10.86 29.89
N TYR A 102 -0.18 12.19 29.76
CA TYR A 102 -1.16 13.08 30.42
C TYR A 102 -2.43 13.23 29.56
N PRO A 103 -3.54 13.72 30.15
CA PRO A 103 -4.68 14.22 29.38
C PRO A 103 -4.26 15.29 28.36
N PHE A 104 -5.10 15.53 27.36
CA PHE A 104 -4.82 16.56 26.36
C PHE A 104 -4.62 17.95 27.01
N SER A 105 -3.69 18.73 26.49
CA SER A 105 -3.59 20.17 26.76
C SER A 105 -3.04 20.86 25.53
N ASP A 106 -3.48 22.10 25.29
CA ASP A 106 -2.98 22.91 24.18
C ASP A 106 -1.46 23.13 24.28
N GLU A 107 -0.91 23.35 25.48
CA GLU A 107 0.53 23.56 25.68
C GLU A 107 1.38 22.36 25.21
N ARG A 108 1.04 21.14 25.65
CA ARG A 108 1.74 19.92 25.22
C ARG A 108 1.57 19.67 23.73
N PHE A 109 0.37 19.91 23.22
CA PHE A 109 0.11 19.73 21.80
C PHE A 109 0.93 20.71 20.96
N GLU A 110 0.98 21.98 21.33
CA GLU A 110 1.82 22.96 20.67
C GLU A 110 3.32 22.61 20.74
N ALA A 111 3.79 22.07 21.86
CA ALA A 111 5.18 21.59 21.98
C ALA A 111 5.46 20.46 20.98
N TYR A 112 4.57 19.47 20.88
CA TYR A 112 4.63 18.42 19.87
C TYR A 112 4.62 18.99 18.45
N GLN A 113 3.69 19.90 18.14
CA GLN A 113 3.56 20.52 16.82
C GLN A 113 4.84 21.27 16.42
N ARG A 114 5.40 22.07 17.33
CA ARG A 114 6.67 22.79 17.12
C ARG A 114 7.83 21.82 16.89
N GLY A 115 7.90 20.75 17.67
CA GLY A 115 8.93 19.72 17.53
C GLY A 115 8.90 19.06 16.14
N ILE A 116 7.73 18.56 15.74
CA ILE A 116 7.53 17.94 14.42
C ILE A 116 7.85 18.91 13.29
N LEU A 117 7.30 20.12 13.30
CA LEU A 117 7.52 21.10 12.24
C LEU A 117 8.99 21.51 12.14
N ARG A 118 9.68 21.69 13.28
CA ARG A 118 11.12 21.96 13.30
C ARG A 118 11.92 20.80 12.73
N ALA A 119 11.55 19.55 13.03
CA ALA A 119 12.24 18.38 12.49
C ALA A 119 12.08 18.31 10.97
N VAL A 120 10.87 18.57 10.45
CA VAL A 120 10.59 18.68 9.01
C VAL A 120 11.45 19.76 8.34
N GLU A 121 11.56 20.94 8.95
CA GLU A 121 12.39 22.03 8.43
C GLU A 121 13.87 21.63 8.33
N LEU A 122 14.40 20.97 9.35
CA LEU A 122 15.78 20.49 9.37
C LEU A 122 16.04 19.41 8.31
N VAL A 123 15.10 18.48 8.14
CA VAL A 123 15.16 17.44 7.08
C VAL A 123 15.20 18.09 5.70
N LYS A 124 14.32 19.05 5.43
CA LYS A 124 14.28 19.76 4.14
C LYS A 124 15.52 20.61 3.91
N ALA A 125 16.07 21.23 4.97
CA ALA A 125 17.31 21.98 4.90
C ALA A 125 18.52 21.08 4.57
N ALA A 126 18.44 19.79 4.86
CA ALA A 126 19.42 18.78 4.47
C ALA A 126 19.19 18.19 3.06
N ASP A 127 18.31 18.78 2.24
CA ASP A 127 17.95 18.34 0.88
C ASP A 127 17.34 16.93 0.82
N ALA A 128 16.68 16.52 1.91
CA ALA A 128 15.95 15.26 1.99
C ALA A 128 14.43 15.48 1.98
N LYS A 129 13.69 14.51 1.45
CA LYS A 129 12.22 14.51 1.52
C LYS A 129 11.77 14.20 2.94
N ALA A 130 10.85 14.99 3.47
CA ALA A 130 10.29 14.82 4.81
C ALA A 130 8.99 14.03 4.75
N ILE A 131 8.93 12.94 5.50
CA ILE A 131 7.82 11.98 5.52
C ILE A 131 7.35 11.85 6.96
N LEU A 132 6.08 12.10 7.21
CA LEU A 132 5.51 11.95 8.55
C LEU A 132 4.68 10.69 8.64
N MET A 133 4.92 9.89 9.67
CA MET A 133 4.04 8.81 10.05
C MET A 133 3.16 9.30 11.19
N THR A 134 1.85 9.03 11.12
CA THR A 134 0.97 9.30 12.28
C THR A 134 1.45 8.50 13.48
N PRO A 135 1.37 8.99 14.73
CA PRO A 135 1.68 8.18 15.90
C PRO A 135 0.80 6.92 15.92
N PRO A 136 1.34 5.77 16.37
CA PRO A 136 0.52 4.58 16.59
C PRO A 136 -0.48 4.81 17.72
N PRO A 137 -1.58 4.03 17.77
CA PRO A 137 -2.57 4.14 18.84
C PRO A 137 -2.07 3.55 20.16
N PHE A 138 -2.65 3.99 21.27
CA PHE A 138 -2.49 3.44 22.61
C PHE A 138 -3.65 2.50 22.92
N ASP A 139 -3.35 1.26 23.28
CA ASP A 139 -4.36 0.26 23.56
C ASP A 139 -4.53 0.03 25.07
N ALA A 140 -5.41 0.82 25.67
CA ALA A 140 -5.77 0.72 27.08
C ALA A 140 -6.22 -0.68 27.52
N VAL A 141 -6.74 -1.50 26.59
CA VAL A 141 -7.20 -2.88 26.90
C VAL A 141 -6.03 -3.84 27.07
N SER A 142 -4.96 -3.69 26.28
CA SER A 142 -3.78 -4.57 26.36
C SER A 142 -2.73 -4.09 27.36
N TYR A 143 -2.94 -2.91 27.95
CA TYR A 143 -1.96 -2.27 28.83
C TYR A 143 -1.99 -2.90 30.24
N ASP A 144 -0.89 -3.55 30.62
CA ASP A 144 -0.78 -4.34 31.85
C ASP A 144 -0.29 -3.52 33.07
N ALA A 145 -0.85 -2.32 33.24
CA ALA A 145 -0.57 -1.48 34.41
C ALA A 145 -1.77 -0.56 34.77
N PRO A 146 -1.85 -0.09 36.02
CA PRO A 146 -2.93 0.80 36.45
C PRO A 146 -2.95 2.09 35.62
N MET A 147 -4.12 2.46 35.13
CA MET A 147 -4.33 3.73 34.43
C MET A 147 -5.04 4.74 35.34
N GLN A 148 -4.73 6.01 35.15
CA GLN A 148 -5.25 7.11 35.95
C GLN A 148 -6.47 7.75 35.27
N PRO A 149 -7.55 8.05 36.01
CA PRO A 149 -8.67 8.82 35.48
C PRO A 149 -8.27 10.27 35.21
N GLU A 150 -9.14 11.05 34.57
CA GLU A 150 -8.93 12.48 34.37
C GLU A 150 -8.91 13.24 35.71
N GLY A 151 -8.09 14.29 35.80
CA GLY A 151 -8.01 15.18 36.97
C GLY A 151 -7.03 14.75 38.07
N GLN A 152 -6.19 13.75 37.82
CA GLN A 152 -5.04 13.44 38.68
C GLN A 152 -3.94 14.49 38.50
N ILE A 153 -3.07 14.59 39.50
CA ILE A 153 -1.96 15.56 39.51
C ILE A 153 -0.85 15.10 38.57
N ASP A 154 -0.49 13.81 38.66
CA ASP A 154 0.62 13.22 37.94
C ASP A 154 0.16 12.02 37.09
N TYR A 155 0.74 11.91 35.91
CA TYR A 155 0.62 10.78 34.99
C TYR A 155 2.02 10.37 34.52
N SER A 156 2.16 9.13 34.09
CA SER A 156 3.43 8.64 33.52
C SER A 156 3.23 7.43 32.62
N TYR A 157 4.28 7.01 31.91
CA TYR A 157 4.25 5.79 31.12
C TYR A 157 3.98 4.52 31.94
N ALA A 158 4.08 4.59 33.29
CA ALA A 158 3.78 3.49 34.21
C ALA A 158 2.37 3.60 34.83
N ALA A 159 1.77 4.80 34.76
CA ALA A 159 0.41 5.07 35.21
C ALA A 159 -0.25 6.10 34.27
N PRO A 160 -0.54 5.72 33.02
CA PRO A 160 -0.94 6.66 32.00
C PRO A 160 -2.39 7.10 32.17
N PHE A 161 -2.76 8.21 31.54
CA PHE A 161 -4.15 8.62 31.44
C PHE A 161 -5.00 7.52 30.77
N ALA A 162 -6.10 7.11 31.41
CA ALA A 162 -6.93 6.00 30.93
C ALA A 162 -7.53 6.21 29.53
N ARG A 163 -7.61 7.46 29.06
CA ARG A 163 -8.06 7.80 27.70
C ARG A 163 -6.93 8.42 26.87
N TYR A 164 -5.68 8.00 27.08
CA TYR A 164 -4.53 8.56 26.37
C TYR A 164 -4.63 8.38 24.85
N GLU A 165 -5.37 7.37 24.39
CA GLU A 165 -5.67 7.21 22.96
C GLU A 165 -6.39 8.42 22.34
N ASP A 166 -7.25 9.12 23.09
CA ASP A 166 -7.90 10.34 22.59
C ASP A 166 -6.88 11.46 22.28
N VAL A 167 -5.74 11.45 23.00
CA VAL A 167 -4.63 12.38 22.78
C VAL A 167 -3.88 11.98 21.50
N LEU A 168 -3.55 10.70 21.35
CA LEU A 168 -2.82 10.19 20.18
C LEU A 168 -3.65 10.30 18.91
N LYS A 169 -4.96 10.04 18.96
CA LYS A 169 -5.86 10.26 17.84
C LYS A 169 -5.85 11.72 17.40
N ARG A 170 -5.92 12.67 18.35
CA ARG A 170 -5.82 14.10 18.01
C ARG A 170 -4.47 14.47 17.38
N TYR A 171 -3.38 13.86 17.84
CA TYR A 171 -2.05 14.07 17.26
C TYR A 171 -1.97 13.49 15.84
N ALA A 172 -2.50 12.27 15.63
CA ALA A 172 -2.60 11.63 14.32
C ALA A 172 -3.44 12.44 13.33
N ASP A 173 -4.62 12.91 13.74
CA ASP A 173 -5.49 13.74 12.92
C ASP A 173 -4.79 15.03 12.49
N TRP A 174 -4.01 15.64 13.39
CA TRP A 174 -3.22 16.81 13.02
C TRP A 174 -2.10 16.49 12.04
N VAL A 175 -1.36 15.39 12.21
CA VAL A 175 -0.33 14.96 11.25
C VAL A 175 -0.94 14.76 9.85
N LEU A 176 -2.15 14.20 9.76
CA LEU A 176 -2.89 14.06 8.51
C LEU A 176 -3.18 15.42 7.85
N THR A 177 -3.39 16.51 8.61
CA THR A 177 -3.57 17.85 8.02
C THR A 177 -2.31 18.43 7.38
N LEU A 178 -1.12 17.85 7.62
CA LEU A 178 0.14 18.39 7.13
C LEU A 178 0.45 18.03 5.67
N HIS A 179 -0.50 17.41 4.96
CA HIS A 179 -0.42 17.25 3.51
C HIS A 179 -0.09 18.59 2.82
N GLY A 180 0.93 18.59 1.95
CA GLY A 180 1.42 19.79 1.26
C GLY A 180 2.46 20.62 2.03
N ARG A 181 2.61 20.40 3.35
CA ARG A 181 3.76 20.90 4.13
C ARG A 181 4.93 19.92 4.17
N VAL A 182 4.64 18.64 3.98
CA VAL A 182 5.61 17.54 3.90
C VAL A 182 5.47 16.80 2.58
N ASP A 183 6.48 16.00 2.23
CA ASP A 183 6.53 15.28 0.96
C ASP A 183 5.55 14.11 0.94
N ALA A 184 5.33 13.44 2.07
CA ALA A 184 4.20 12.54 2.26
C ALA A 184 3.80 12.38 3.73
N VAL A 185 2.61 11.83 3.93
CA VAL A 185 2.14 11.38 5.23
C VAL A 185 1.72 9.92 5.11
N VAL A 186 2.19 9.08 6.03
CA VAL A 186 1.87 7.67 6.15
C VAL A 186 0.91 7.51 7.32
N SER A 187 -0.36 7.19 7.02
CA SER A 187 -1.36 6.91 8.05
C SER A 187 -1.19 5.48 8.52
N ILE A 188 -0.84 5.29 9.79
CA ILE A 188 -0.77 3.98 10.45
C ILE A 188 -1.74 3.85 11.61
N HIS A 189 -2.23 4.96 12.15
CA HIS A 189 -3.05 4.99 13.35
C HIS A 189 -4.39 4.26 13.14
N ASP A 190 -5.19 4.72 12.16
CA ASP A 190 -6.49 4.11 11.85
C ASP A 190 -6.35 2.67 11.32
N PRO A 191 -5.39 2.33 10.43
CA PRO A 191 -5.15 0.94 10.03
C PRO A 191 -4.82 -0.02 11.18
N LEU A 192 -4.11 0.45 12.22
CA LEU A 192 -3.85 -0.35 13.42
C LEU A 192 -5.14 -0.56 14.23
N LEU A 193 -5.96 0.48 14.42
CA LEU A 193 -7.26 0.36 15.09
C LEU A 193 -8.20 -0.61 14.34
N GLU A 194 -8.19 -0.57 13.01
CA GLU A 194 -8.97 -1.50 12.16
C GLU A 194 -8.52 -2.94 12.37
N LEU A 195 -7.21 -3.21 12.37
CA LEU A 195 -6.65 -4.53 12.69
C LEU A 195 -7.15 -5.01 14.07
N TRP A 196 -7.07 -4.16 15.09
CA TRP A 196 -7.48 -4.52 16.44
C TRP A 196 -8.98 -4.81 16.53
N SER A 197 -9.80 -3.99 15.88
CA SER A 197 -11.25 -4.22 15.80
C SER A 197 -11.57 -5.53 15.10
N GLU A 198 -10.89 -5.85 13.99
CA GLU A 198 -11.08 -7.10 13.28
C GLU A 198 -10.70 -8.30 14.17
N LYS A 199 -9.54 -8.24 14.82
CA LYS A 199 -9.06 -9.32 15.70
C LYS A 199 -9.98 -9.51 16.90
N ARG A 200 -10.39 -8.44 17.57
CA ARG A 200 -11.31 -8.47 18.71
C ARG A 200 -12.73 -8.91 18.36
N SER A 201 -13.15 -8.71 17.10
CA SER A 201 -14.43 -9.27 16.63
C SER A 201 -14.43 -10.80 16.58
N LYS A 202 -13.25 -11.42 16.45
CA LYS A 202 -13.05 -12.88 16.40
C LYS A 202 -12.62 -13.45 17.75
N ASP A 203 -11.79 -12.71 18.48
CA ASP A 203 -11.24 -13.05 19.79
C ASP A 203 -11.25 -11.81 20.71
N PRO A 204 -12.27 -11.65 21.57
CA PRO A 204 -12.39 -10.49 22.46
C PRO A 204 -11.20 -10.26 23.41
N ASP A 205 -10.42 -11.31 23.69
CA ASP A 205 -9.25 -11.27 24.58
C ASP A 205 -7.94 -10.97 23.82
N TYR A 206 -8.01 -10.67 22.52
CA TYR A 206 -6.85 -10.34 21.71
C TYR A 206 -6.09 -9.13 22.26
N VAL A 207 -4.79 -9.36 22.50
CA VAL A 207 -3.82 -8.36 22.94
C VAL A 207 -2.97 -7.86 21.78
N THR A 208 -2.73 -6.57 21.73
CA THR A 208 -2.03 -5.88 20.63
C THR A 208 -0.52 -5.79 20.85
N GLY A 209 -0.04 -6.30 22.00
CA GLY A 209 1.31 -6.12 22.52
C GLY A 209 1.22 -5.80 24.02
N ASP A 210 1.97 -4.80 24.48
CA ASP A 210 1.89 -4.27 25.86
C ASP A 210 0.98 -3.04 25.98
N GLY A 211 0.20 -2.74 24.96
CA GLY A 211 -0.64 -1.53 24.87
C GLY A 211 0.07 -0.29 24.31
N ILE A 212 1.40 -0.32 24.18
CA ILE A 212 2.23 0.76 23.60
C ILE A 212 2.95 0.25 22.34
N HIS A 213 3.62 -0.90 22.44
CA HIS A 213 4.42 -1.52 21.39
C HIS A 213 3.59 -2.56 20.65
N PRO A 214 3.31 -2.38 19.35
CA PRO A 214 2.54 -3.34 18.57
C PRO A 214 3.24 -4.71 18.48
N GLY A 215 2.46 -5.78 18.38
CA GLY A 215 2.97 -7.10 17.98
C GLY A 215 3.34 -7.18 16.49
N ALA A 216 3.79 -8.35 16.05
CA ALA A 216 4.28 -8.57 14.68
C ALA A 216 3.29 -8.14 13.59
N GLU A 217 1.99 -8.47 13.74
CA GLU A 217 0.97 -8.05 12.77
C GLU A 217 0.79 -6.53 12.73
N GLY A 218 0.91 -5.83 13.87
CA GLY A 218 0.89 -4.37 13.92
C GLY A 218 2.11 -3.76 13.21
N HIS A 219 3.31 -4.32 13.44
CA HIS A 219 4.50 -3.93 12.69
C HIS A 219 4.37 -4.19 11.19
N TRP A 220 3.67 -5.25 10.77
CA TRP A 220 3.38 -5.48 9.36
C TRP A 220 2.44 -4.43 8.78
N ILE A 221 1.39 -4.01 9.49
CA ILE A 221 0.54 -2.90 9.04
C ILE A 221 1.40 -1.64 8.80
N ILE A 222 2.31 -1.30 9.72
CA ILE A 222 3.22 -0.17 9.54
C ILE A 222 4.09 -0.34 8.28
N ALA A 223 4.72 -1.52 8.12
CA ALA A 223 5.56 -1.82 6.97
C ALA A 223 4.78 -1.75 5.64
N ARG A 224 3.56 -2.27 5.61
CA ARG A 224 2.66 -2.29 4.46
C ARG A 224 2.24 -0.88 4.04
N GLU A 225 1.86 -0.02 4.98
CA GLU A 225 1.51 1.37 4.66
C GLU A 225 2.72 2.17 4.16
N LEU A 226 3.92 1.89 4.68
CA LEU A 226 5.16 2.45 4.14
C LEU A 226 5.44 1.92 2.72
N LEU A 227 5.32 0.62 2.45
CA LEU A 227 5.48 0.06 1.10
C LEU A 227 4.51 0.71 0.10
N ARG A 228 3.25 0.92 0.52
CA ARG A 228 2.24 1.58 -0.29
C ARG A 228 2.62 3.03 -0.60
N VAL A 229 2.88 3.86 0.41
CA VAL A 229 3.11 5.30 0.23
C VAL A 229 4.47 5.60 -0.41
N LEU A 230 5.51 4.83 -0.06
CA LEU A 230 6.88 5.08 -0.52
C LEU A 230 7.17 4.49 -1.90
N PHE A 231 6.52 3.38 -2.24
CA PHE A 231 6.89 2.56 -3.41
C PHE A 231 5.72 2.13 -4.29
N ASN A 232 4.48 2.53 -3.97
CA ASN A 232 3.26 2.09 -4.65
C ASN A 232 3.10 0.56 -4.72
N ILE A 233 3.43 -0.10 -3.60
CA ILE A 233 3.26 -1.53 -3.41
C ILE A 233 2.09 -1.73 -2.44
N SER A 234 0.92 -2.04 -3.00
CA SER A 234 -0.29 -2.34 -2.24
C SER A 234 -0.40 -3.84 -2.03
N LEU A 235 -0.38 -4.28 -0.76
CA LEU A 235 -0.45 -5.70 -0.39
C LEU A 235 -1.70 -5.96 0.45
N GLN A 236 -2.36 -7.08 0.23
CA GLN A 236 -3.52 -7.54 0.98
C GLN A 236 -3.14 -8.69 1.92
N GLN A 237 -2.16 -9.52 1.52
CA GLN A 237 -1.71 -10.68 2.26
C GLN A 237 -0.68 -10.29 3.31
N VAL A 238 -0.65 -11.09 4.37
CA VAL A 238 0.39 -11.03 5.38
C VAL A 238 1.47 -12.04 4.98
N PRO A 239 2.72 -11.63 4.70
CA PRO A 239 3.78 -12.54 4.31
C PRO A 239 4.06 -13.60 5.38
N GLN A 240 4.49 -14.79 4.97
CA GLN A 240 4.79 -15.87 5.91
C GLN A 240 5.87 -15.49 6.94
N HIS A 241 6.83 -14.65 6.56
CA HIS A 241 7.86 -14.16 7.48
C HIS A 241 7.33 -13.24 8.59
N VAL A 242 6.11 -12.73 8.47
CA VAL A 242 5.43 -12.00 9.55
C VAL A 242 4.72 -12.97 10.49
N LEU A 243 4.07 -14.00 9.93
CA LEU A 243 3.26 -14.96 10.70
C LEU A 243 4.13 -16.00 11.43
N GLN A 244 5.24 -16.42 10.82
CA GLN A 244 6.15 -17.48 11.28
C GLN A 244 7.61 -17.06 11.01
N PRO A 245 8.10 -15.95 11.62
CA PRO A 245 9.43 -15.41 11.33
C PRO A 245 10.56 -16.41 11.55
N GLU A 246 10.43 -17.28 12.54
CA GLU A 246 11.37 -18.35 12.88
C GLU A 246 11.50 -19.44 11.80
N GLU A 247 10.47 -19.64 10.98
CA GLU A 247 10.47 -20.66 9.91
C GLU A 247 11.07 -20.13 8.61
N ILE A 248 11.36 -18.83 8.52
CA ILE A 248 11.80 -18.15 7.30
C ILE A 248 13.26 -17.68 7.45
N PRO A 249 14.26 -18.43 6.93
CA PRO A 249 15.68 -18.14 7.15
C PRO A 249 16.12 -16.75 6.68
N ILE A 250 15.49 -16.21 5.64
CA ILE A 250 15.83 -14.87 5.12
C ILE A 250 15.53 -13.78 6.15
N PHE A 251 14.44 -13.88 6.91
CA PHE A 251 14.05 -12.84 7.86
C PHE A 251 14.97 -12.79 9.07
N ALA A 252 15.40 -13.96 9.58
CA ALA A 252 16.37 -14.01 10.67
C ALA A 252 17.68 -13.29 10.32
N ALA A 253 18.20 -13.51 9.10
CA ALA A 253 19.40 -12.83 8.61
C ALA A 253 19.20 -11.32 8.41
N VAL A 254 18.02 -10.90 7.91
CA VAL A 254 17.65 -9.48 7.79
C VAL A 254 17.59 -8.81 9.16
N MET A 255 16.96 -9.45 10.14
CA MET A 255 16.86 -8.93 11.50
C MET A 255 18.24 -8.82 12.18
N GLU A 256 19.13 -9.80 11.99
CA GLU A 256 20.52 -9.73 12.47
C GLU A 256 21.24 -8.51 11.88
N ARG A 257 21.17 -8.33 10.55
CA ARG A 257 21.76 -7.18 9.86
C ARG A 257 21.17 -5.86 10.34
N HIS A 258 19.85 -5.82 10.51
CA HIS A 258 19.12 -4.64 10.99
C HIS A 258 19.60 -4.21 12.39
N ARG A 259 19.66 -5.15 13.34
CA ARG A 259 20.09 -4.87 14.73
C ARG A 259 21.56 -4.45 14.81
N LEU A 260 22.42 -5.09 14.01
CA LEU A 260 23.84 -4.72 13.90
C LEU A 260 24.00 -3.27 13.43
N LEU A 261 23.30 -2.89 12.36
CA LEU A 261 23.44 -1.56 11.77
C LEU A 261 22.76 -0.48 12.60
N SER A 262 21.55 -0.73 13.12
CA SER A 262 20.79 0.23 13.93
C SER A 262 21.54 0.62 15.21
N SER A 263 22.06 -0.36 15.94
CA SER A 263 22.86 -0.11 17.16
C SER A 263 24.11 0.72 16.86
N ALA A 264 24.87 0.36 15.82
CA ALA A 264 26.08 1.09 15.42
C ALA A 264 25.79 2.51 14.95
N TRP A 265 24.74 2.71 14.13
CA TRP A 265 24.33 4.05 13.69
C TRP A 265 23.87 4.92 14.86
N LYS A 266 23.03 4.38 15.74
CA LYS A 266 22.49 5.08 16.90
C LYS A 266 23.59 5.54 17.85
N GLU A 267 24.58 4.69 18.14
CA GLU A 267 25.69 5.06 19.01
C GLU A 267 26.74 5.96 18.34
N HIS A 268 26.93 5.83 17.03
CA HIS A 268 27.81 6.73 16.26
C HIS A 268 27.29 8.16 16.20
N VAL A 269 25.99 8.32 15.92
CA VAL A 269 25.32 9.63 15.95
C VAL A 269 25.24 10.17 17.37
N GLY A 270 25.01 9.30 18.35
CA GLY A 270 24.86 9.65 19.75
C GLY A 270 23.42 10.05 20.13
N HIS A 271 23.10 9.82 21.40
CA HIS A 271 21.81 10.14 22.00
C HIS A 271 21.94 10.27 23.52
N THR A 272 20.94 10.90 24.14
CA THR A 272 20.89 11.19 25.58
C THR A 272 20.23 10.09 26.42
N ASN A 273 19.62 9.07 25.80
CA ASN A 273 19.17 7.88 26.55
C ASN A 273 20.36 7.22 27.27
N PRO A 274 20.31 7.01 28.60
CA PRO A 274 21.40 6.40 29.37
C PRO A 274 21.61 4.91 29.07
N SER A 275 20.61 4.22 28.51
CA SER A 275 20.74 2.84 28.05
C SER A 275 21.48 2.82 26.72
N LYS A 276 22.78 2.51 26.78
CA LYS A 276 23.68 2.43 25.63
C LYS A 276 23.77 1.01 25.09
N ALA A 277 23.73 0.85 23.78
CA ALA A 277 23.95 -0.42 23.12
C ALA A 277 25.44 -0.77 23.13
N ASP A 278 25.75 -2.06 23.30
CA ASP A 278 27.09 -2.59 23.02
C ASP A 278 27.27 -2.71 21.50
N ALA A 279 27.62 -1.59 20.86
CA ALA A 279 27.67 -1.46 19.42
C ALA A 279 29.10 -1.46 18.88
N LEU A 280 29.28 -2.07 17.70
CA LEU A 280 30.53 -1.96 16.95
C LEU A 280 30.71 -0.52 16.43
N PRO A 281 31.96 -0.07 16.21
CA PRO A 281 32.21 1.15 15.44
C PRO A 281 31.51 1.10 14.08
N LEU A 282 30.91 2.22 13.65
CA LEU A 282 30.02 2.26 12.50
C LEU A 282 30.66 1.69 11.22
N ASN A 283 31.93 2.01 10.95
CA ASN A 283 32.63 1.50 9.78
C ASN A 283 32.75 -0.03 9.77
N ILE A 284 32.98 -0.64 10.94
CA ILE A 284 33.07 -2.10 11.09
C ILE A 284 31.68 -2.74 10.97
N ALA A 285 30.66 -2.12 11.55
CA ALA A 285 29.28 -2.58 11.44
C ALA A 285 28.78 -2.56 9.99
N ILE A 286 29.11 -1.51 9.23
CA ILE A 286 28.78 -1.40 7.80
C ILE A 286 29.45 -2.53 7.00
N GLU A 287 30.75 -2.77 7.19
CA GLU A 287 31.47 -3.85 6.49
C GLU A 287 30.85 -5.22 6.79
N ARG A 288 30.55 -5.51 8.06
CA ARG A 288 29.89 -6.76 8.45
C ARG A 288 28.45 -6.84 7.93
N GLY A 289 27.74 -5.72 7.91
CA GLY A 289 26.39 -5.58 7.35
C GLY A 289 26.35 -5.88 5.85
N GLU A 290 27.37 -5.50 5.08
CA GLU A 290 27.52 -5.88 3.67
C GLU A 290 27.77 -7.38 3.49
N GLY A 291 28.54 -7.99 4.40
CA GLY A 291 28.71 -9.44 4.46
C GLY A 291 27.37 -10.18 4.66
N LEU A 292 26.55 -9.71 5.60
CA LEU A 292 25.19 -10.24 5.83
C LEU A 292 24.28 -9.98 4.62
N ALA A 293 24.38 -8.80 3.99
CA ALA A 293 23.62 -8.50 2.77
C ALA A 293 23.93 -9.50 1.64
N ALA A 294 25.19 -9.88 1.47
CA ALA A 294 25.58 -10.89 0.48
C ALA A 294 24.97 -12.28 0.79
N GLN A 295 24.92 -12.67 2.07
CA GLN A 295 24.27 -13.91 2.51
C GLN A 295 22.76 -13.87 2.26
N ILE A 296 22.10 -12.75 2.59
CA ILE A 296 20.66 -12.57 2.35
C ILE A 296 20.35 -12.69 0.86
N ARG A 297 21.15 -12.07 -0.02
CA ARG A 297 20.99 -12.20 -1.47
C ARG A 297 21.14 -13.64 -1.97
N ASP A 298 22.08 -14.40 -1.41
CA ASP A 298 22.25 -15.81 -1.74
C ASP A 298 21.03 -16.65 -1.30
N ILE A 299 20.51 -16.42 -0.09
CA ILE A 299 19.27 -17.06 0.38
C ILE A 299 18.10 -16.70 -0.54
N ALA A 300 17.91 -15.41 -0.84
CA ALA A 300 16.84 -14.93 -1.69
C ALA A 300 16.89 -15.53 -3.11
N SER A 301 18.08 -15.67 -3.69
CA SER A 301 18.26 -16.26 -5.03
C SER A 301 17.88 -17.74 -5.12
N LYS A 302 17.81 -18.43 -3.98
CA LYS A 302 17.45 -19.85 -3.86
C LYS A 302 15.99 -20.07 -3.51
N LEU A 303 15.26 -19.00 -3.16
CA LEU A 303 13.82 -19.06 -2.98
C LEU A 303 13.17 -19.16 -4.37
N ASP A 304 12.60 -20.33 -4.66
CA ASP A 304 11.90 -20.57 -5.92
C ASP A 304 10.55 -19.85 -5.91
N VAL A 305 10.32 -18.99 -6.90
CA VAL A 305 9.05 -18.26 -7.10
C VAL A 305 7.89 -19.24 -7.31
N ALA A 306 8.13 -20.38 -7.97
CA ALA A 306 7.12 -21.42 -8.15
C ALA A 306 6.82 -22.22 -6.86
N ALA A 307 7.77 -22.26 -5.91
CA ALA A 307 7.56 -22.88 -4.59
C ALA A 307 6.83 -21.95 -3.60
N SER A 308 6.54 -20.70 -3.97
CA SER A 308 5.86 -19.70 -3.13
C SER A 308 4.34 -19.66 -3.29
N HIS A 309 3.77 -20.59 -4.06
CA HIS A 309 2.31 -20.70 -4.24
C HIS A 309 1.63 -21.10 -2.94
N CYS A 310 0.76 -20.22 -2.43
CA CYS A 310 -0.14 -20.59 -1.35
C CYS A 310 -1.44 -21.16 -1.93
N ARG A 311 -1.83 -22.37 -1.50
CA ARG A 311 -3.08 -23.01 -1.92
C ARG A 311 -4.15 -22.85 -0.85
N SER A 312 -5.32 -22.41 -1.27
CA SER A 312 -6.49 -22.24 -0.40
C SER A 312 -7.78 -22.59 -1.14
N LEU A 313 -8.92 -22.44 -0.47
CA LEU A 313 -10.24 -22.54 -1.09
C LEU A 313 -10.93 -21.19 -1.06
N TRP A 314 -11.43 -20.73 -2.20
CA TRP A 314 -12.33 -19.59 -2.30
C TRP A 314 -13.70 -20.05 -2.80
N LYS A 315 -14.74 -19.89 -1.96
CA LYS A 315 -16.12 -20.31 -2.25
C LYS A 315 -16.24 -21.76 -2.76
N GLY A 316 -15.38 -22.65 -2.26
CA GLY A 316 -15.36 -24.08 -2.63
C GLY A 316 -14.60 -24.42 -3.92
N TYR A 317 -13.90 -23.45 -4.52
CA TYR A 317 -12.99 -23.63 -5.65
C TYR A 317 -11.54 -23.50 -5.20
N GLU A 318 -10.64 -24.21 -5.88
CA GLU A 318 -9.21 -24.12 -5.60
C GLU A 318 -8.69 -22.73 -5.97
N ARG A 319 -7.98 -22.10 -5.04
CA ARG A 319 -7.30 -20.82 -5.22
C ARG A 319 -5.79 -21.01 -5.03
N ILE A 320 -5.03 -20.38 -5.90
CA ILE A 320 -3.58 -20.24 -5.79
C ILE A 320 -3.26 -18.75 -5.68
N ASP A 321 -2.52 -18.38 -4.65
CA ASP A 321 -1.96 -17.05 -4.45
C ASP A 321 -0.44 -17.09 -4.65
N PHE A 322 0.12 -16.05 -5.27
CA PHE A 322 1.55 -15.96 -5.56
C PHE A 322 2.03 -14.51 -5.61
N MET A 323 3.34 -14.32 -5.56
CA MET A 323 3.98 -13.02 -5.80
C MET A 323 4.67 -13.02 -7.16
N LEU A 324 4.42 -12.00 -7.96
CA LEU A 324 5.08 -11.76 -9.24
C LEU A 324 5.65 -10.35 -9.25
N GLU A 325 6.98 -10.22 -9.39
CA GLU A 325 7.70 -8.93 -9.34
C GLU A 325 7.29 -8.04 -8.14
N GLY A 326 7.11 -8.66 -6.96
CA GLY A 326 6.68 -7.94 -5.76
C GLY A 326 5.25 -7.40 -5.83
N ARG A 327 4.37 -8.03 -6.61
CA ARG A 327 2.93 -7.77 -6.60
C ARG A 327 2.16 -9.07 -6.42
N GLU A 328 1.02 -8.97 -5.76
CA GLU A 328 0.17 -10.12 -5.47
C GLU A 328 -0.61 -10.54 -6.71
N GLY A 329 -0.50 -11.81 -7.08
CA GLY A 329 -1.32 -12.45 -8.08
C GLY A 329 -2.15 -13.57 -7.45
N LEU A 330 -3.30 -13.86 -8.04
CA LEU A 330 -4.06 -15.06 -7.70
C LEU A 330 -4.75 -15.67 -8.93
N LEU A 331 -5.02 -16.97 -8.82
CA LEU A 331 -5.85 -17.74 -9.72
C LEU A 331 -6.89 -18.53 -8.94
N VAL A 332 -8.12 -18.61 -9.47
CA VAL A 332 -9.15 -19.53 -9.00
C VAL A 332 -9.50 -20.48 -10.13
N PHE A 333 -9.43 -21.78 -9.86
CA PHE A 333 -9.62 -22.83 -10.84
C PHE A 333 -11.05 -23.36 -10.83
N PRO A 334 -11.65 -23.60 -12.01
CA PRO A 334 -12.92 -24.31 -12.08
C PRO A 334 -12.71 -25.77 -11.68
N LYS A 335 -13.76 -26.43 -11.19
CA LYS A 335 -13.70 -27.88 -10.89
C LYS A 335 -13.43 -28.73 -12.13
N THR A 336 -13.84 -28.26 -13.29
CA THR A 336 -13.56 -28.88 -14.58
C THR A 336 -13.41 -27.76 -15.60
N PHE A 337 -12.27 -27.72 -16.28
CA PHE A 337 -12.01 -26.73 -17.31
C PHE A 337 -12.89 -26.96 -18.54
N ALA A 338 -13.37 -25.87 -19.12
CA ALA A 338 -13.89 -25.85 -20.49
C ALA A 338 -12.75 -26.05 -21.50
N GLU A 339 -13.11 -26.46 -22.72
CA GLU A 339 -12.17 -26.65 -23.81
C GLU A 339 -11.34 -25.38 -24.07
N GLY A 340 -10.03 -25.55 -24.24
CA GLY A 340 -9.09 -24.45 -24.44
C GLY A 340 -8.68 -23.69 -23.17
N LYS A 341 -9.08 -24.15 -21.97
CA LYS A 341 -8.73 -23.59 -20.65
C LYS A 341 -8.94 -22.06 -20.59
N PRO A 342 -10.19 -21.58 -20.84
CA PRO A 342 -10.46 -20.16 -20.88
C PRO A 342 -10.41 -19.56 -19.48
N TRP A 343 -10.18 -18.24 -19.42
CA TRP A 343 -10.10 -17.51 -18.17
C TRP A 343 -10.56 -16.06 -18.34
N ILE A 344 -11.02 -15.50 -17.23
CA ILE A 344 -11.38 -14.09 -17.07
C ILE A 344 -10.42 -13.44 -16.09
N TRP A 345 -9.99 -12.22 -16.40
CA TRP A 345 -9.01 -11.50 -15.60
C TRP A 345 -9.62 -10.23 -15.02
N ARG A 346 -9.79 -10.20 -13.69
CA ARG A 346 -10.16 -8.98 -12.97
C ARG A 346 -8.96 -8.03 -12.89
N ALA A 347 -9.13 -6.82 -13.41
CA ALA A 347 -8.12 -5.77 -13.33
C ALA A 347 -8.19 -4.97 -12.01
N SER A 348 -9.22 -5.17 -11.18
CA SER A 348 -9.37 -4.54 -9.86
C SER A 348 -10.38 -5.30 -8.99
N PHE A 349 -10.25 -5.16 -7.66
CA PHE A 349 -11.21 -5.61 -6.62
C PHE A 349 -11.66 -7.07 -6.75
N PHE A 350 -10.79 -8.03 -6.45
CA PHE A 350 -11.17 -9.44 -6.33
C PHE A 350 -12.32 -9.63 -5.32
N ASP A 351 -13.17 -10.63 -5.54
CA ASP A 351 -14.37 -10.99 -4.74
C ASP A 351 -15.54 -9.96 -4.72
N ALA A 352 -15.29 -8.68 -5.07
CA ALA A 352 -16.34 -7.68 -5.13
C ALA A 352 -17.40 -8.02 -6.20
N PHE A 353 -18.66 -8.20 -5.76
CA PHE A 353 -19.83 -8.49 -6.61
C PHE A 353 -19.57 -9.66 -7.59
N SER A 354 -19.09 -10.78 -7.07
CA SER A 354 -18.54 -11.91 -7.86
C SER A 354 -19.56 -12.76 -8.64
N TYR A 355 -20.74 -12.23 -9.00
CA TYR A 355 -21.81 -13.00 -9.64
C TYR A 355 -21.40 -13.57 -11.00
N ALA A 356 -20.74 -12.75 -11.83
CA ALA A 356 -20.24 -13.17 -13.14
C ALA A 356 -19.11 -14.21 -13.02
N ASP A 357 -18.22 -14.02 -12.05
CA ASP A 357 -17.10 -14.92 -11.76
C ASP A 357 -17.57 -16.31 -11.37
N MET A 358 -18.54 -16.39 -10.44
CA MET A 358 -19.12 -17.66 -10.03
C MET A 358 -19.80 -18.37 -11.20
N ALA A 359 -20.57 -17.64 -12.02
CA ALA A 359 -21.20 -18.20 -13.21
C ALA A 359 -20.17 -18.71 -14.24
N LEU A 360 -19.04 -18.02 -14.40
CA LEU A 360 -17.97 -18.44 -15.31
C LEU A 360 -17.20 -19.66 -14.79
N LEU A 361 -16.91 -19.72 -13.48
CA LEU A 361 -16.32 -20.91 -12.84
C LEU A 361 -17.18 -22.16 -13.07
N GLU A 362 -18.50 -22.02 -12.93
CA GLU A 362 -19.46 -23.11 -13.21
C GLU A 362 -19.45 -23.54 -14.68
N GLN A 363 -19.11 -22.63 -15.60
CA GLN A 363 -18.91 -22.93 -17.03
C GLN A 363 -17.49 -23.38 -17.37
N GLY A 364 -16.62 -23.62 -16.38
CA GLY A 364 -15.27 -24.14 -16.60
C GLY A 364 -14.21 -23.10 -16.96
N TRP A 365 -14.41 -21.85 -16.58
CA TRP A 365 -13.43 -20.77 -16.74
C TRP A 365 -12.64 -20.55 -15.46
N ALA A 366 -11.34 -20.28 -15.58
CA ALA A 366 -10.56 -19.79 -14.44
C ALA A 366 -10.75 -18.28 -14.23
N ILE A 367 -10.53 -17.83 -13.00
CA ILE A 367 -10.48 -16.39 -12.67
C ILE A 367 -9.03 -16.05 -12.34
N ALA A 368 -8.54 -14.94 -12.88
CA ALA A 368 -7.26 -14.36 -12.52
C ALA A 368 -7.45 -12.97 -11.93
N TYR A 369 -6.54 -12.59 -11.05
CA TYR A 369 -6.41 -11.23 -10.54
C TYR A 369 -4.94 -10.92 -10.25
N ASP A 370 -4.56 -9.68 -10.58
CA ASP A 370 -3.21 -9.14 -10.38
C ASP A 370 -3.35 -7.78 -9.69
N ASN A 371 -2.65 -7.60 -8.57
CA ASN A 371 -2.75 -6.43 -7.73
C ASN A 371 -1.81 -5.31 -8.22
N VAL A 372 -2.21 -4.70 -9.33
CA VAL A 372 -1.63 -3.44 -9.86
C VAL A 372 -2.46 -2.22 -9.46
N SER A 373 -3.16 -2.31 -8.32
CA SER A 373 -3.97 -1.21 -7.80
C SER A 373 -3.15 0.08 -7.68
N ASP A 374 -3.82 1.21 -7.80
CA ASP A 374 -3.22 2.56 -7.66
C ASP A 374 -2.12 2.89 -8.69
N MET A 375 -2.03 2.13 -9.78
CA MET A 375 -1.19 2.46 -10.94
C MET A 375 -1.99 3.05 -12.11
N TYR A 376 -3.30 3.21 -11.94
CA TYR A 376 -4.25 3.94 -12.81
C TYR A 376 -4.24 3.55 -14.29
N GLY A 377 -3.78 2.34 -14.64
CA GLY A 377 -3.66 1.91 -16.04
C GLY A 377 -2.53 2.62 -16.81
N ALA A 378 -1.55 3.21 -16.10
CA ALA A 378 -0.38 3.83 -16.70
C ALA A 378 0.52 2.80 -17.41
N PRO A 379 1.47 3.24 -18.27
CA PRO A 379 2.35 2.33 -19.03
C PRO A 379 3.06 1.29 -18.17
N GLY A 380 3.53 1.64 -16.96
CA GLY A 380 4.10 0.68 -16.01
C GLY A 380 3.14 -0.42 -15.60
N ALA A 381 1.87 -0.10 -15.35
CA ALA A 381 0.84 -1.07 -15.00
C ALA A 381 0.57 -2.02 -16.18
N VAL A 382 0.44 -1.45 -17.38
CA VAL A 382 0.19 -2.23 -18.61
C VAL A 382 1.35 -3.16 -18.93
N ALA A 383 2.59 -2.74 -18.68
CA ALA A 383 3.77 -3.59 -18.84
C ALA A 383 3.79 -4.74 -17.81
N HIS A 384 3.53 -4.46 -16.53
CA HIS A 384 3.42 -5.50 -15.50
C HIS A 384 2.30 -6.50 -15.80
N MET A 385 1.14 -6.00 -16.25
CA MET A 385 0.04 -6.84 -16.72
C MET A 385 0.50 -7.82 -17.83
N ARG A 386 1.41 -7.41 -18.73
CA ARG A 386 1.93 -8.34 -19.75
C ARG A 386 2.73 -9.47 -19.11
N VAL A 387 3.61 -9.14 -18.16
CA VAL A 387 4.40 -10.12 -17.39
C VAL A 387 3.47 -11.09 -16.65
N PHE A 388 2.38 -10.60 -16.05
CA PHE A 388 1.37 -11.43 -15.41
C PHE A 388 0.69 -12.39 -16.40
N GLN A 389 0.26 -11.90 -17.57
CA GLN A 389 -0.37 -12.76 -18.57
C GLN A 389 0.59 -13.85 -19.08
N ASP A 390 1.84 -13.50 -19.37
CA ASP A 390 2.88 -14.46 -19.76
C ASP A 390 3.03 -15.54 -18.69
N TYR A 391 3.20 -15.12 -17.43
CA TYR A 391 3.33 -16.04 -16.31
C TYR A 391 2.15 -16.99 -16.18
N VAL A 392 0.90 -16.48 -16.18
CA VAL A 392 -0.26 -17.36 -15.95
C VAL A 392 -0.55 -18.30 -17.10
N THR A 393 -0.24 -17.88 -18.34
CA THR A 393 -0.43 -18.73 -19.53
C THR A 393 0.65 -19.80 -19.65
N GLU A 394 1.90 -19.50 -19.27
CA GLU A 394 2.99 -20.47 -19.28
C GLU A 394 2.94 -21.42 -18.08
N ALA A 395 2.81 -20.90 -16.86
CA ALA A 395 2.90 -21.70 -15.64
C ALA A 395 1.66 -22.56 -15.38
N PHE A 396 0.48 -22.14 -15.85
CA PHE A 396 -0.79 -22.84 -15.61
C PHE A 396 -1.48 -23.31 -16.91
N GLU A 397 -0.82 -23.14 -18.05
CA GLU A 397 -1.30 -23.56 -19.38
C GLU A 397 -2.69 -22.99 -19.74
N LEU A 398 -3.00 -21.79 -19.26
CA LEU A 398 -4.25 -21.10 -19.60
C LEU A 398 -4.22 -20.62 -21.05
N SER A 399 -5.40 -20.38 -21.63
CA SER A 399 -5.53 -19.85 -23.00
C SER A 399 -4.68 -18.58 -23.21
N PRO A 400 -3.94 -18.44 -24.33
CA PRO A 400 -3.11 -17.24 -24.56
C PRO A 400 -3.89 -15.93 -24.56
N LYS A 401 -5.17 -15.95 -24.95
CA LYS A 401 -6.06 -14.78 -24.95
C LYS A 401 -7.08 -14.85 -23.81
N THR A 402 -7.31 -13.74 -23.14
CA THR A 402 -8.21 -13.63 -21.97
C THR A 402 -9.37 -12.68 -22.18
N VAL A 403 -10.38 -12.77 -21.31
CA VAL A 403 -11.40 -11.72 -21.17
C VAL A 403 -10.97 -10.80 -20.03
N LEU A 404 -10.80 -9.51 -20.32
CA LEU A 404 -10.48 -8.52 -19.28
C LEU A 404 -11.77 -8.01 -18.64
N PHE A 405 -11.80 -8.07 -17.32
CA PHE A 405 -12.89 -7.57 -16.49
C PHE A 405 -12.45 -6.28 -15.78
N GLY A 406 -12.84 -5.14 -16.35
CA GLY A 406 -12.49 -3.80 -15.90
C GLY A 406 -13.58 -3.17 -15.05
N PHE A 407 -13.42 -3.24 -13.74
CA PHE A 407 -14.40 -2.82 -12.76
C PHE A 407 -14.04 -1.48 -12.12
N SER A 408 -14.91 -0.47 -12.17
CA SER A 408 -14.60 0.89 -11.70
C SER A 408 -13.28 1.38 -12.32
N ARG A 409 -12.28 1.78 -11.51
CA ARG A 409 -10.93 2.14 -11.99
C ARG A 409 -10.26 1.06 -12.84
N GLY A 410 -10.65 -0.21 -12.71
CA GLY A 410 -10.24 -1.34 -13.55
C GLY A 410 -10.51 -1.12 -15.06
N GLY A 411 -11.44 -0.22 -15.41
CA GLY A 411 -11.66 0.22 -16.79
C GLY A 411 -10.44 0.85 -17.43
N LEU A 412 -9.68 1.67 -16.70
CA LEU A 412 -8.44 2.31 -17.17
C LEU A 412 -7.41 1.25 -17.61
N TYR A 413 -7.15 0.28 -16.73
CA TYR A 413 -6.21 -0.82 -16.98
C TYR A 413 -6.65 -1.69 -18.16
N SER A 414 -7.92 -2.10 -18.15
CA SER A 414 -8.45 -3.04 -19.15
C SER A 414 -8.44 -2.46 -20.55
N CYS A 415 -8.87 -1.20 -20.71
CA CYS A 415 -8.85 -0.52 -21.99
C CYS A 415 -7.43 -0.24 -22.49
N ASN A 416 -6.55 0.27 -21.62
CA ASN A 416 -5.17 0.59 -22.02
C ASN A 416 -4.39 -0.68 -22.38
N TYR A 417 -4.59 -1.78 -21.65
CA TYR A 417 -4.00 -3.07 -21.98
C TYR A 417 -4.50 -3.61 -23.33
N ALA A 418 -5.80 -3.54 -23.60
CA ALA A 418 -6.38 -3.99 -24.87
C ALA A 418 -5.89 -3.18 -26.08
N VAL A 419 -5.59 -1.90 -25.91
CA VAL A 419 -4.95 -1.08 -26.96
C VAL A 419 -3.49 -1.48 -27.17
N ALA A 420 -2.74 -1.74 -26.09
CA ALA A 420 -1.32 -2.09 -26.17
C ALA A 420 -1.07 -3.52 -26.69
N TYR A 421 -1.94 -4.47 -26.33
CA TYR A 421 -1.80 -5.89 -26.63
C TYR A 421 -3.08 -6.50 -27.21
N PRO A 422 -3.60 -5.99 -28.35
CA PRO A 422 -4.91 -6.38 -28.87
C PRO A 422 -5.00 -7.88 -29.21
N ASP A 423 -3.88 -8.48 -29.64
CA ASP A 423 -3.83 -9.91 -29.98
C ASP A 423 -3.91 -10.83 -28.76
N GLN A 424 -3.86 -10.28 -27.55
CA GLN A 424 -3.81 -11.02 -26.28
C GLN A 424 -5.16 -10.96 -25.53
N VAL A 425 -6.15 -10.26 -26.09
CA VAL A 425 -7.45 -10.02 -25.47
C VAL A 425 -8.55 -10.55 -26.38
N LYS A 426 -9.49 -11.32 -25.81
CA LYS A 426 -10.69 -11.81 -26.50
C LYS A 426 -11.82 -10.77 -26.46
N MET A 427 -12.01 -10.14 -25.31
CA MET A 427 -13.14 -9.25 -25.02
C MET A 427 -12.83 -8.38 -23.81
N LEU A 428 -13.50 -7.22 -23.75
CA LEU A 428 -13.64 -6.42 -22.54
C LEU A 428 -15.03 -6.59 -21.93
N TYR A 429 -15.10 -6.95 -20.65
CA TYR A 429 -16.28 -6.75 -19.80
C TYR A 429 -15.97 -5.61 -18.84
N LEU A 430 -16.71 -4.51 -18.94
CA LEU A 430 -16.49 -3.29 -18.15
C LEU A 430 -17.72 -3.03 -17.27
N ASP A 431 -17.52 -2.78 -15.97
CA ASP A 431 -18.61 -2.52 -15.03
C ASP A 431 -18.38 -1.22 -14.24
N ALA A 432 -19.35 -0.31 -14.34
CA ALA A 432 -19.27 1.09 -13.92
C ALA A 432 -17.87 1.69 -14.15
N PRO A 433 -17.30 1.56 -15.37
CA PRO A 433 -15.88 1.75 -15.59
C PRO A 433 -15.51 3.23 -15.56
N VAL A 434 -14.39 3.54 -14.91
CA VAL A 434 -13.69 4.80 -15.14
C VAL A 434 -13.03 4.70 -16.51
N LEU A 435 -13.40 5.61 -17.39
CA LEU A 435 -12.89 5.72 -18.76
C LEU A 435 -12.27 7.09 -19.04
N ASP A 436 -12.38 8.02 -18.09
CA ASP A 436 -11.72 9.31 -18.13
C ASP A 436 -11.16 9.72 -16.76
N ILE A 437 -9.83 9.87 -16.68
CA ILE A 437 -9.15 10.35 -15.47
C ILE A 437 -9.54 11.79 -15.10
N LEU A 438 -10.04 12.57 -16.06
CA LEU A 438 -10.53 13.93 -15.82
C LEU A 438 -11.93 13.93 -15.18
N SER A 439 -12.73 12.89 -15.40
CA SER A 439 -13.98 12.64 -14.68
C SER A 439 -13.65 12.17 -13.26
N TRP A 440 -13.05 10.98 -13.13
CA TRP A 440 -12.50 10.47 -11.88
C TRP A 440 -11.06 10.00 -12.11
N PRO A 441 -10.06 10.39 -11.29
CA PRO A 441 -10.22 11.04 -9.99
C PRO A 441 -10.22 12.58 -9.98
N ALA A 442 -9.98 13.26 -11.12
CA ALA A 442 -9.78 14.70 -11.12
C ALA A 442 -11.03 15.52 -10.73
N GLY A 443 -12.24 14.99 -10.94
CA GLY A 443 -13.49 15.66 -10.61
C GLY A 443 -13.72 16.94 -11.42
N ARG A 444 -13.33 16.97 -12.70
CA ARG A 444 -13.56 18.12 -13.60
C ARG A 444 -14.96 18.11 -14.23
N GLY A 445 -15.73 17.03 -14.04
CA GLY A 445 -17.14 16.91 -14.42
C GLY A 445 -18.09 17.12 -13.24
N ALA A 446 -19.19 16.35 -13.21
CA ALA A 446 -20.19 16.32 -12.15
C ALA A 446 -19.73 15.50 -10.92
N GLY A 447 -18.80 14.56 -11.11
CA GLY A 447 -18.21 13.78 -10.03
C GLY A 447 -17.35 14.62 -9.08
N LYS A 448 -17.35 14.27 -7.78
CA LYS A 448 -16.50 14.94 -6.80
C LYS A 448 -15.04 14.54 -7.00
N ARG A 449 -14.15 15.53 -6.95
CA ARG A 449 -12.70 15.32 -6.96
C ARG A 449 -12.22 14.45 -5.80
N SER A 450 -11.43 13.45 -6.13
CA SER A 450 -10.70 12.58 -5.21
C SER A 450 -9.27 13.11 -5.06
N GLU A 451 -9.04 14.03 -4.11
CA GLU A 451 -7.78 14.79 -4.03
C GLU A 451 -6.54 13.91 -3.80
N PHE A 452 -6.67 12.80 -3.07
CA PHE A 452 -5.55 11.89 -2.86
C PHE A 452 -5.25 11.12 -4.14
N GLU A 453 -6.23 10.42 -4.68
CA GLU A 453 -6.11 9.59 -5.88
C GLU A 453 -5.77 10.42 -7.12
N TRP A 454 -6.20 11.68 -7.19
CA TRP A 454 -5.83 12.56 -8.29
C TRP A 454 -4.35 12.88 -8.30
N GLN A 455 -3.79 13.18 -7.14
CA GLN A 455 -2.36 13.46 -7.03
C GLN A 455 -1.54 12.19 -7.20
N GLU A 456 -2.05 11.02 -6.77
CA GLU A 456 -1.49 9.72 -7.12
C GLU A 456 -1.47 9.48 -8.62
N CYS A 457 -2.61 9.63 -9.29
CA CYS A 457 -2.77 9.45 -10.72
C CYS A 457 -1.77 10.32 -11.50
N LEU A 458 -1.69 11.62 -11.19
CA LEU A 458 -0.74 12.55 -11.83
C LEU A 458 0.72 12.09 -11.69
N ALA A 459 1.12 11.66 -10.49
CA ALA A 459 2.50 11.23 -10.26
C ALA A 459 2.84 9.89 -10.91
N VAL A 460 1.91 8.92 -10.92
CA VAL A 460 2.08 7.66 -11.65
C VAL A 460 2.22 7.92 -13.15
N TYR A 461 1.42 8.82 -13.73
CA TYR A 461 1.58 9.18 -15.13
C TYR A 461 2.79 10.09 -15.40
N GLY A 462 3.33 10.73 -14.35
CA GLY A 462 4.45 11.67 -14.45
C GLY A 462 4.06 12.95 -15.18
N VAL A 463 2.84 13.44 -14.95
CA VAL A 463 2.28 14.64 -15.59
C VAL A 463 1.82 15.65 -14.56
N ASP A 464 1.79 16.92 -14.96
CA ASP A 464 1.31 18.00 -14.12
C ASP A 464 -0.17 18.29 -14.38
N GLU A 465 -0.86 18.79 -13.35
CA GLU A 465 -2.30 19.07 -13.39
C GLU A 465 -2.68 20.08 -14.49
N GLU A 466 -1.79 21.03 -14.79
CA GLU A 466 -2.02 22.06 -15.81
C GLU A 466 -1.99 21.47 -17.24
N THR A 467 -1.18 20.44 -17.47
CA THR A 467 -0.93 19.87 -18.81
C THR A 467 -1.63 18.54 -19.06
N VAL A 468 -2.16 17.89 -18.02
CA VAL A 468 -2.73 16.53 -18.10
C VAL A 468 -3.83 16.37 -19.16
N SER A 469 -4.65 17.40 -19.40
CA SER A 469 -5.69 17.37 -20.43
C SER A 469 -5.16 17.28 -21.86
N GLU A 470 -3.90 17.64 -22.09
CA GLU A 470 -3.25 17.55 -23.39
C GLU A 470 -2.57 16.19 -23.61
N ALA A 471 -2.32 15.45 -22.52
CA ALA A 471 -1.56 14.21 -22.52
C ALA A 471 -2.33 12.99 -23.07
N LYS A 472 -3.66 13.10 -23.23
CA LYS A 472 -4.53 12.08 -23.83
C LYS A 472 -4.36 10.68 -23.21
N LEU A 473 -4.41 10.63 -21.88
CA LEU A 473 -4.07 9.45 -21.08
C LEU A 473 -5.27 8.51 -20.84
N SER A 474 -6.48 9.01 -21.04
CA SER A 474 -7.71 8.29 -20.72
C SER A 474 -8.10 7.29 -21.81
N PRO A 475 -8.81 6.20 -21.47
CA PRO A 475 -9.47 5.34 -22.45
C PRO A 475 -10.34 6.11 -23.46
N ILE A 476 -11.04 7.16 -23.04
CA ILE A 476 -11.87 7.99 -23.91
C ILE A 476 -11.06 8.73 -25.00
N ASP A 477 -9.78 9.01 -24.76
CA ASP A 477 -8.89 9.64 -25.74
C ASP A 477 -8.42 8.65 -26.81
N ASN A 478 -8.40 7.36 -26.48
CA ASN A 478 -7.86 6.27 -27.31
C ASN A 478 -8.94 5.38 -27.94
N VAL A 479 -10.21 5.82 -27.94
CA VAL A 479 -11.36 5.08 -28.48
C VAL A 479 -11.15 4.65 -29.92
N GLN A 480 -10.50 5.48 -30.74
CA GLN A 480 -10.21 5.12 -32.13
C GLN A 480 -9.24 3.95 -32.25
N ALA A 481 -8.18 3.92 -31.44
CA ALA A 481 -7.26 2.80 -31.41
C ALA A 481 -7.96 1.53 -30.94
N LEU A 482 -8.79 1.63 -29.89
CA LEU A 482 -9.53 0.48 -29.37
C LEU A 482 -10.57 -0.05 -30.37
N ALA A 483 -11.35 0.81 -31.04
CA ALA A 483 -12.31 0.39 -32.05
C ALA A 483 -11.63 -0.39 -33.20
N ALA A 484 -10.43 0.04 -33.62
CA ALA A 484 -9.67 -0.61 -34.69
C ALA A 484 -9.20 -2.03 -34.35
N THR A 485 -9.15 -2.40 -33.06
CA THR A 485 -8.80 -3.77 -32.61
C THR A 485 -9.88 -4.80 -32.92
N ASN A 486 -11.13 -4.36 -33.15
CA ASN A 486 -12.33 -5.20 -33.23
C ASN A 486 -12.58 -6.08 -32.00
N ILE A 487 -11.97 -5.77 -30.85
CA ILE A 487 -12.26 -6.45 -29.58
C ILE A 487 -13.70 -6.12 -29.17
N PRO A 488 -14.58 -7.12 -28.95
CA PRO A 488 -15.93 -6.88 -28.44
C PRO A 488 -15.93 -6.33 -27.01
N ILE A 489 -16.82 -5.37 -26.75
CA ILE A 489 -16.93 -4.68 -25.46
C ILE A 489 -18.35 -4.82 -24.90
N LEU A 490 -18.49 -5.33 -23.68
CA LEU A 490 -19.69 -5.22 -22.87
C LEU A 490 -19.47 -4.18 -21.79
N ILE A 491 -20.40 -3.25 -21.65
CA ILE A 491 -20.41 -2.27 -20.58
C ILE A 491 -21.70 -2.42 -19.77
N VAL A 492 -21.58 -2.52 -18.45
CA VAL A 492 -22.70 -2.43 -17.50
C VAL A 492 -22.48 -1.19 -16.65
N ALA A 493 -23.45 -0.29 -16.56
CA ALA A 493 -23.31 0.94 -15.78
C ALA A 493 -24.65 1.40 -15.19
N GLY A 494 -24.62 2.03 -14.02
CA GLY A 494 -25.79 2.70 -13.45
C GLY A 494 -25.97 4.11 -14.03
N ASP A 495 -27.21 4.56 -14.19
CA ASP A 495 -27.50 5.94 -14.66
C ASP A 495 -27.51 6.98 -13.53
N ALA A 496 -27.43 6.55 -12.27
CA ALA A 496 -27.35 7.41 -11.09
C ALA A 496 -25.96 7.35 -10.43
N ASP A 497 -24.94 6.89 -11.16
CA ASP A 497 -23.55 6.85 -10.68
C ASP A 497 -23.00 8.26 -10.49
N ILE A 498 -22.69 8.61 -9.23
CA ILE A 498 -22.17 9.92 -8.83
C ILE A 498 -20.64 10.00 -8.97
N PRO A 499 -19.84 9.05 -8.45
CA PRO A 499 -18.39 9.13 -8.61
C PRO A 499 -17.92 8.90 -10.04
N VAL A 500 -18.64 8.08 -10.84
CA VAL A 500 -18.29 7.77 -12.23
C VAL A 500 -19.50 7.99 -13.14
N PRO A 501 -19.89 9.25 -13.43
CA PRO A 501 -21.11 9.55 -14.16
C PRO A 501 -21.18 8.86 -15.52
N LEU A 502 -22.31 8.21 -15.80
CA LEU A 502 -22.59 7.55 -17.08
C LEU A 502 -22.37 8.49 -18.26
N SER A 503 -22.78 9.76 -18.13
CA SER A 503 -22.67 10.81 -19.14
C SER A 503 -21.24 11.26 -19.44
N GLU A 504 -20.29 10.96 -18.56
CA GLU A 504 -18.87 11.33 -18.70
C GLU A 504 -18.01 10.15 -19.12
N ASN A 505 -18.43 8.92 -18.80
CA ASN A 505 -17.64 7.70 -19.01
C ASN A 505 -18.32 6.77 -20.03
N ALA A 506 -19.16 5.86 -19.55
CA ALA A 506 -19.65 4.73 -20.34
C ALA A 506 -20.53 5.13 -21.55
N ALA A 507 -21.38 6.17 -21.44
CA ALA A 507 -22.25 6.59 -22.54
C ALA A 507 -21.46 7.20 -23.73
N PRO A 508 -20.65 8.27 -23.55
CA PRO A 508 -19.92 8.85 -24.67
C PRO A 508 -18.88 7.87 -25.26
N PHE A 509 -18.25 7.04 -24.43
CA PHE A 509 -17.34 6.00 -24.89
C PHE A 509 -18.04 4.96 -25.78
N ALA A 510 -19.19 4.42 -25.35
CA ALA A 510 -19.92 3.43 -26.12
C ALA A 510 -20.49 4.01 -27.42
N GLU A 511 -21.01 5.25 -27.39
CA GLU A 511 -21.44 5.95 -28.60
C GLU A 511 -20.30 6.06 -29.61
N ARG A 512 -19.12 6.52 -29.15
CA ARG A 512 -17.97 6.72 -30.02
C ARG A 512 -17.40 5.42 -30.60
N ILE A 513 -17.38 4.32 -29.84
CA ILE A 513 -17.00 3.00 -30.37
C ILE A 513 -17.95 2.60 -31.51
N ARG A 514 -19.28 2.79 -31.36
CA ARG A 514 -20.27 2.45 -32.40
C ARG A 514 -20.09 3.29 -33.67
N GLU A 515 -19.87 4.59 -33.53
CA GLU A 515 -19.63 5.49 -34.67
C GLU A 515 -18.41 5.08 -35.49
N LEU A 516 -17.39 4.51 -34.83
CA LEU A 516 -16.16 4.03 -35.46
C LEU A 516 -16.27 2.58 -35.96
N GLY A 517 -17.45 1.96 -35.88
CA GLY A 517 -17.71 0.61 -36.37
C GLY A 517 -17.26 -0.51 -35.43
N GLY A 518 -16.89 -0.20 -34.20
CA GLY A 518 -16.52 -1.19 -33.19
C GLY A 518 -17.72 -1.94 -32.60
N ILE A 519 -17.45 -3.07 -31.94
CA ILE A 519 -18.47 -3.94 -31.35
C ILE A 519 -18.65 -3.58 -29.87
N VAL A 520 -19.75 -2.92 -29.52
CA VAL A 520 -20.06 -2.55 -28.13
C VAL A 520 -21.53 -2.72 -27.77
N SER A 521 -21.77 -3.29 -26.59
CA SER A 521 -23.07 -3.35 -25.94
C SER A 521 -23.03 -2.58 -24.62
N LEU A 522 -24.04 -1.75 -24.35
CA LEU A 522 -24.17 -0.99 -23.10
C LEU A 522 -25.49 -1.38 -22.43
N ILE A 523 -25.39 -1.93 -21.22
CA ILE A 523 -26.52 -2.23 -20.34
C ILE A 523 -26.56 -1.14 -19.26
N VAL A 524 -27.62 -0.35 -19.27
CA VAL A 524 -27.85 0.69 -18.27
C VAL A 524 -28.78 0.15 -17.17
N LYS A 525 -28.38 0.30 -15.91
CA LYS A 525 -29.15 -0.05 -14.71
C LYS A 525 -29.91 1.20 -14.20
N PRO A 526 -31.24 1.29 -14.38
CA PRO A 526 -32.00 2.48 -14.03
C PRO A 526 -32.05 2.72 -12.51
N GLY A 527 -31.78 3.96 -12.08
CA GLY A 527 -31.76 4.39 -10.69
C GLY A 527 -30.60 3.85 -9.85
N VAL A 528 -29.63 3.16 -10.45
CA VAL A 528 -28.51 2.52 -9.75
C VAL A 528 -27.29 3.45 -9.75
N GLY A 529 -26.67 3.61 -8.59
CA GLY A 529 -25.42 4.37 -8.43
C GLY A 529 -24.19 3.57 -8.83
N HIS A 530 -23.03 3.92 -8.26
CA HIS A 530 -21.79 3.15 -8.45
C HIS A 530 -21.93 1.71 -7.94
N HIS A 531 -22.65 1.56 -6.83
CA HIS A 531 -23.00 0.28 -6.22
C HIS A 531 -24.51 0.04 -6.27
N PRO A 532 -24.96 -1.23 -6.35
CA PRO A 532 -24.16 -2.43 -6.52
C PRO A 532 -23.57 -2.53 -7.93
N HIS A 533 -22.36 -3.07 -8.03
CA HIS A 533 -21.75 -3.39 -9.31
C HIS A 533 -22.24 -4.73 -9.86
N SER A 534 -21.92 -5.01 -11.13
CA SER A 534 -22.35 -6.20 -11.86
C SER A 534 -23.87 -6.27 -12.01
N LEU A 535 -24.35 -7.42 -12.51
CA LEU A 535 -25.76 -7.80 -12.52
C LEU A 535 -25.94 -8.99 -11.57
N ASP A 536 -26.88 -8.89 -10.63
CA ASP A 536 -27.25 -10.02 -9.74
C ASP A 536 -27.64 -11.27 -10.55
N ASN A 537 -28.30 -11.07 -11.69
CA ASN A 537 -28.45 -12.10 -12.71
C ASN A 537 -27.32 -11.97 -13.75
N PRO A 538 -26.29 -12.83 -13.71
CA PRO A 538 -25.14 -12.72 -14.60
C PRO A 538 -25.41 -13.23 -16.03
N SER A 539 -26.60 -13.78 -16.31
CA SER A 539 -26.91 -14.42 -17.60
C SER A 539 -26.62 -13.53 -18.82
N PRO A 540 -26.98 -12.22 -18.87
CA PRO A 540 -26.66 -11.37 -20.01
C PRO A 540 -25.15 -11.22 -20.25
N ILE A 541 -24.37 -11.14 -19.18
CA ILE A 541 -22.91 -11.05 -19.22
C ILE A 541 -22.33 -12.36 -19.75
N LEU A 542 -22.76 -13.49 -19.17
CA LEU A 542 -22.29 -14.82 -19.56
C LEU A 542 -22.58 -15.12 -21.03
N VAL A 543 -23.80 -14.83 -21.50
CA VAL A 543 -24.20 -15.03 -22.90
C VAL A 543 -23.30 -14.23 -23.84
N PHE A 544 -23.01 -12.98 -23.51
CA PHE A 544 -22.15 -12.13 -24.34
C PHE A 544 -20.71 -12.65 -24.38
N ILE A 545 -20.14 -13.01 -23.23
CA ILE A 545 -18.80 -13.61 -23.14
C ILE A 545 -18.72 -14.89 -23.96
N LEU A 546 -19.66 -15.82 -23.78
CA LEU A 546 -19.67 -17.11 -24.49
C LEU A 546 -19.92 -16.96 -26.00
N LEU A 547 -20.63 -15.92 -26.44
CA LEU A 547 -20.86 -15.66 -27.87
C LEU A 547 -19.57 -15.21 -28.57
N HIS A 548 -18.76 -14.41 -27.89
CA HIS A 548 -17.61 -13.72 -28.47
C HIS A 548 -16.24 -14.31 -28.08
N SER A 549 -16.21 -15.32 -27.21
CA SER A 549 -14.97 -15.93 -26.74
C SER A 549 -14.74 -17.37 -27.22
N LYS A 550 -15.62 -17.90 -28.07
CA LYS A 550 -15.42 -19.20 -28.75
C LYS A 550 -14.16 -19.16 -29.60
N ALA A 551 -13.45 -20.29 -29.62
CA ALA A 551 -12.15 -20.46 -30.27
C ALA A 551 -12.21 -20.16 -31.78
#